data_AF-A0A9W7XZK3-F1
#
_entry.id   AF-A0A9W7XZK3-F1
#
_cell.length_a   1.000
_cell.length_b   1.000
_cell.length_c   1.000
_cell.angle_alpha   90.00
_cell.angle_beta   90.00
_cell.angle_gamma   90.00
#
_symmetry.space_group_name_H-M   'P 1'
#
loop_
_entity.id
_entity.type
_entity.pdbx_description
1 polymer ?
#
loop_
_entity_poly.entity_id
_entity_poly.type
_entity_poly.pdbx_seq_one_letter_code
_entity_poly.pdbx_strand_id
1 'polypeptide(L)'
;MTSAAELVLLGVGIGIKLLLVPSYHSTDFEVHRNWLALTHSLSVSKWYYEDRSEWTLDYPPFFAWFEWCLSHLARWWDAHIVDVDNLGYAAPSCVMFQRLTVIVSELVLFMALQRFVRINGNSTQARVAAALGFFSPGFLFVDHIHFQYNGFLFGMLIFSLVLAYEGRDLLSGIMFAVLLCFKHIFMYIAPAYFVYLLLNYCLVYTRRQNADRLSFGASVLRLLRLGACVVAVFGISFGPFAAMGQIPQLISRLFPFKRGLCHAYWAPNFWALYSFVDRVLIVVSRIAPGLLPNLRVNAAAVASATRGLVGDSTFAVLPDIAPLPTFVLTLVAQIPACALLLSSSRRSPTRFVQSVVLCAYASFLFGWHVHEKAIILVLAPLGLLMATPTRRTLRMFVVLAVSGYYSLFPLLFDKQELPLKTTILLIWSLCALSLLKAGGDTAWKCLSVLEKLYIVGHESREEVLDIVKGFSDPSDLYGKGLRVGGTKFMVSRADDKFIFGKYRVPSEENKTPNSNPLNLDTVMCAKTSKGVIIAGTVETVTPASARPIVEKLAEYLISVGF
;
A
#
# COMPACT_ATOMS: atom_id res chain seq x y z
N MET A 1 1.35 8.63 32.12
CA MET A 1 1.29 7.22 32.52
C MET A 1 0.55 6.46 31.43
N THR A 2 1.07 5.30 30.99
CA THR A 2 0.39 4.41 30.05
C THR A 2 -0.88 3.86 30.70
N SER A 3 -2.02 3.95 30.01
CA SER A 3 -3.28 3.40 30.55
C SER A 3 -3.28 1.87 30.52
N ALA A 4 -4.10 1.23 31.37
CA ALA A 4 -4.24 -0.23 31.38
C ALA A 4 -4.68 -0.77 29.99
N ALA A 5 -5.55 -0.03 29.29
CA ALA A 5 -5.97 -0.37 27.93
C ALA A 5 -4.80 -0.33 26.92
N GLU A 6 -3.85 0.61 27.07
CA GLU A 6 -2.64 0.66 26.23
C GLU A 6 -1.75 -0.57 26.45
N LEU A 7 -1.58 -0.99 27.70
CA LEU A 7 -0.79 -2.18 28.04
C LEU A 7 -1.43 -3.46 27.49
N VAL A 8 -2.76 -3.58 27.58
CA VAL A 8 -3.49 -4.72 26.98
C VAL A 8 -3.32 -4.72 25.46
N LEU A 9 -3.47 -3.56 24.80
CA LEU A 9 -3.30 -3.45 23.34
C LEU A 9 -1.88 -3.85 22.91
N LEU A 10 -0.87 -3.41 23.66
CA LEU A 10 0.54 -3.77 23.42
C LEU A 10 0.77 -5.27 23.62
N GLY A 11 0.27 -5.83 24.73
CA GLY A 11 0.41 -7.25 25.05
C GLY A 11 -0.24 -8.15 24.00
N VAL A 12 -1.46 -7.82 23.56
CA VAL A 12 -2.15 -8.53 22.46
C VAL A 12 -1.36 -8.40 21.16
N GLY A 13 -0.84 -7.21 20.85
CA GLY A 13 -0.01 -6.97 19.68
C GLY A 13 1.25 -7.83 19.64
N ILE A 14 2.00 -7.85 20.74
CA ILE A 14 3.19 -8.68 20.89
C ILE A 14 2.80 -10.16 20.79
N GLY A 15 1.73 -10.59 21.47
CA GLY A 15 1.25 -11.97 21.41
C GLY A 15 0.93 -12.43 19.99
N ILE A 16 0.19 -11.63 19.21
CA ILE A 16 -0.10 -11.94 17.80
C ILE A 16 1.20 -12.04 16.98
N LYS A 17 2.13 -11.11 17.17
CA LYS A 17 3.41 -11.12 16.41
C LYS A 17 4.31 -12.29 16.78
N LEU A 18 4.31 -12.72 18.05
CA LEU A 18 4.99 -13.94 18.48
C LEU A 18 4.36 -15.19 17.86
N LEU A 19 3.05 -15.24 17.70
CA LEU A 19 2.36 -16.33 17.00
C LEU A 19 2.69 -16.38 15.50
N LEU A 20 3.18 -15.29 14.91
CA LEU A 20 3.62 -15.21 13.51
C LEU A 20 5.08 -15.62 13.31
N VAL A 21 5.87 -15.86 14.36
CA VAL A 21 7.27 -16.29 14.26
C VAL A 21 7.50 -17.49 13.32
N PRO A 22 6.69 -18.57 13.33
CA PRO A 22 6.90 -19.73 12.47
C PRO A 22 6.40 -19.54 11.02
N SER A 23 5.82 -18.39 10.68
CA SER A 23 5.31 -18.12 9.33
C SER A 23 6.43 -17.98 8.29
N TYR A 24 6.05 -18.09 7.01
CA TYR A 24 6.92 -17.82 5.87
C TYR A 24 7.78 -16.56 6.05
N HIS A 25 9.00 -16.57 5.50
CA HIS A 25 9.87 -15.39 5.37
C HIS A 25 10.44 -15.31 3.95
N SER A 26 10.59 -14.09 3.43
CA SER A 26 11.09 -13.87 2.07
C SER A 26 12.61 -13.82 1.98
N THR A 27 13.14 -13.55 0.78
CA THR A 27 14.56 -13.24 0.58
C THR A 27 15.03 -12.05 1.41
N ASP A 28 14.15 -11.11 1.79
CA ASP A 28 14.50 -9.97 2.65
C ASP A 28 15.01 -10.43 4.03
N PHE A 29 14.62 -11.61 4.51
CA PHE A 29 15.18 -12.21 5.73
C PHE A 29 16.68 -12.44 5.62
N GLU A 30 17.11 -13.00 4.49
CA GLU A 30 18.51 -13.27 4.22
C GLU A 30 19.28 -11.98 3.91
N VAL A 31 18.64 -10.99 3.30
CA VAL A 31 19.21 -9.64 3.10
C VAL A 31 19.61 -9.02 4.45
N HIS A 32 18.69 -9.01 5.42
CA HIS A 32 18.97 -8.44 6.74
C HIS A 32 19.97 -9.27 7.55
N ARG A 33 19.89 -10.61 7.49
CA ARG A 33 20.94 -11.50 8.02
C ARG A 33 22.32 -11.14 7.45
N ASN A 34 22.39 -10.89 6.13
CA ASN A 34 23.62 -10.49 5.46
C ASN A 34 24.15 -9.15 5.95
N TRP A 35 23.26 -8.17 6.14
CA TRP A 35 23.66 -6.85 6.63
C TRP A 35 24.15 -6.90 8.07
N LEU A 36 23.56 -7.73 8.93
CA LEU A 36 24.08 -8.00 10.28
C LEU A 36 25.51 -8.55 10.22
N ALA A 37 25.75 -9.59 9.39
CA ALA A 37 27.07 -10.20 9.24
C ALA A 37 28.12 -9.24 8.67
N LEU A 38 27.78 -8.56 7.57
CA LEU A 38 28.65 -7.61 6.89
C LEU A 38 29.04 -6.44 7.80
N THR A 39 28.08 -5.87 8.54
CA THR A 39 28.36 -4.75 9.42
C THR A 39 29.19 -5.16 10.63
N HIS A 40 28.97 -6.37 11.17
CA HIS A 40 29.73 -6.90 12.30
C HIS A 40 31.18 -7.23 11.95
N SER A 41 31.36 -7.98 10.87
CA SER A 41 32.60 -8.71 10.60
C SER A 41 33.56 -7.94 9.70
N LEU A 42 33.10 -6.87 9.03
CA LEU A 42 33.92 -6.04 8.15
C LEU A 42 34.08 -4.62 8.70
N SER A 43 35.21 -3.99 8.36
CA SER A 43 35.45 -2.57 8.64
C SER A 43 34.44 -1.69 7.90
N VAL A 44 34.09 -0.54 8.50
CA VAL A 44 33.13 0.43 7.93
C VAL A 44 33.45 0.81 6.48
N SER A 45 34.73 0.89 6.14
CA SER A 45 35.21 1.16 4.77
C SER A 45 34.81 0.10 3.73
N LYS A 46 34.36 -1.08 4.13
CA LYS A 46 33.96 -2.17 3.24
C LYS A 46 32.45 -2.32 3.11
N TRP A 47 31.66 -1.67 3.98
CA TRP A 47 30.22 -1.93 4.07
C TRP A 47 29.46 -1.75 2.75
N TYR A 48 29.82 -0.74 1.94
CA TYR A 48 29.16 -0.48 0.64
C TYR A 48 29.92 -1.05 -0.56
N TYR A 49 31.08 -1.68 -0.34
CA TYR A 49 31.91 -2.30 -1.38
C TYR A 49 31.76 -3.82 -1.43
N GLU A 50 31.48 -4.46 -0.29
CA GLU A 50 31.29 -5.91 -0.20
C GLU A 50 30.19 -6.39 -1.16
N ASP A 51 30.48 -7.47 -1.89
CA ASP A 51 29.66 -8.02 -2.96
C ASP A 51 29.71 -9.55 -3.08
N ARG A 52 30.28 -10.26 -2.08
CA ARG A 52 30.23 -11.74 -2.00
C ARG A 52 28.82 -12.32 -2.11
N SER A 53 27.82 -11.56 -1.65
CA SER A 53 26.41 -11.87 -1.80
C SER A 53 25.75 -10.89 -2.75
N GLU A 54 24.74 -11.35 -3.49
CA GLU A 54 23.86 -10.48 -4.26
C GLU A 54 23.08 -9.48 -3.39
N TRP A 55 22.95 -9.77 -2.09
CA TRP A 55 22.25 -8.97 -1.08
C TRP A 55 23.15 -7.88 -0.51
N THR A 56 23.52 -6.91 -1.34
CA THR A 56 24.38 -5.81 -0.93
C THR A 56 23.66 -4.80 -0.04
N LEU A 57 24.44 -4.00 0.70
CA LEU A 57 23.89 -2.96 1.57
C LEU A 57 23.36 -1.79 0.74
N ASP A 58 22.03 -1.72 0.62
CA ASP A 58 21.34 -0.78 -0.27
C ASP A 58 20.57 0.32 0.50
N TYR A 59 20.72 0.38 1.83
CA TYR A 59 20.09 1.40 2.68
C TYR A 59 21.09 2.48 3.12
N PRO A 60 20.64 3.71 3.44
CA PRO A 60 21.54 4.77 3.85
C PRO A 60 22.17 4.53 5.23
N PRO A 61 23.25 5.26 5.57
CA PRO A 61 24.13 4.88 6.67
C PRO A 61 23.50 4.69 8.04
N PHE A 62 22.47 5.44 8.42
CA PHE A 62 21.85 5.22 9.74
C PHE A 62 21.23 3.83 9.85
N PHE A 63 20.74 3.25 8.76
CA PHE A 63 20.28 1.87 8.79
C PHE A 63 21.44 0.87 8.91
N ALA A 64 22.56 1.14 8.24
CA ALA A 64 23.77 0.34 8.39
C ALA A 64 24.28 0.35 9.85
N TRP A 65 24.28 1.52 10.49
CA TRP A 65 24.60 1.66 11.92
C TRP A 65 23.60 0.95 12.82
N PHE A 66 22.31 0.92 12.45
CA PHE A 66 21.30 0.16 13.17
C PHE A 66 21.55 -1.35 13.08
N GLU A 67 21.84 -1.88 11.89
CA GLU A 67 22.25 -3.28 11.70
C GLU A 67 23.54 -3.59 12.46
N TRP A 68 24.52 -2.68 12.44
CA TRP A 68 25.74 -2.81 13.23
C TRP A 68 25.45 -2.90 14.72
N CYS A 69 24.56 -2.07 15.26
CA CYS A 69 24.15 -2.17 16.67
C CYS A 69 23.48 -3.52 16.98
N LEU A 70 22.55 -3.97 16.13
CA LEU A 70 21.88 -5.25 16.29
C LEU A 70 22.84 -6.44 16.16
N SER A 71 23.86 -6.34 15.33
CA SER A 71 24.77 -7.46 15.06
C SER A 71 25.61 -7.86 16.27
N HIS A 72 25.85 -6.94 17.21
CA HIS A 72 26.50 -7.28 18.48
C HIS A 72 25.61 -8.17 19.35
N LEU A 73 24.31 -7.89 19.38
CA LEU A 73 23.33 -8.76 20.04
C LEU A 73 23.18 -10.09 19.29
N ALA A 74 23.22 -10.05 17.96
CA ALA A 74 23.18 -11.24 17.12
C ALA A 74 24.36 -12.17 17.41
N ARG A 75 25.59 -11.64 17.47
CA ARG A 75 26.81 -12.40 17.78
C ARG A 75 26.72 -13.10 19.14
N TRP A 76 26.11 -12.45 20.12
CA TRP A 76 25.90 -13.04 21.45
C TRP A 76 24.79 -14.09 21.45
N TRP A 77 23.70 -13.86 20.71
CA TRP A 77 22.56 -14.78 20.60
C TRP A 77 22.89 -16.05 19.83
N ASP A 78 23.52 -15.91 18.67
CA ASP A 78 23.95 -16.98 17.78
C ASP A 78 25.08 -16.47 16.87
N ALA A 79 26.28 -17.00 17.10
CA ALA A 79 27.49 -16.59 16.40
C ALA A 79 27.42 -16.77 14.88
N HIS A 80 26.60 -17.72 14.40
CA HIS A 80 26.49 -18.05 12.98
C HIS A 80 25.67 -17.02 12.19
N ILE A 81 24.88 -16.17 12.87
CA ILE A 81 24.12 -15.08 12.22
C ILE A 81 25.07 -14.06 11.59
N VAL A 82 26.20 -13.78 12.26
CA VAL A 82 27.14 -12.73 11.85
C VAL A 82 28.32 -13.24 11.01
N ASP A 83 28.28 -14.51 10.62
CA ASP A 83 29.22 -15.07 9.67
C ASP A 83 28.85 -14.60 8.24
N VAL A 84 29.80 -13.92 7.59
CA VAL A 84 29.60 -13.32 6.26
C VAL A 84 29.49 -14.40 5.18
N ASP A 85 30.13 -15.55 5.38
CA ASP A 85 30.17 -16.63 4.39
C ASP A 85 29.00 -17.63 4.59
N ASN A 86 28.22 -17.49 5.67
CA ASN A 86 27.09 -18.35 6.01
C ASN A 86 25.79 -17.89 5.32
N LEU A 87 25.81 -17.90 3.98
CA LEU A 87 24.67 -17.51 3.15
C LEU A 87 23.50 -18.49 3.29
N GLY A 88 22.29 -17.96 3.36
CA GLY A 88 21.05 -18.72 3.50
C GLY A 88 20.79 -19.25 4.92
N TYR A 89 21.48 -18.72 5.94
CA TYR A 89 21.35 -19.22 7.31
C TYR A 89 20.00 -18.89 7.94
N ALA A 90 19.14 -19.90 8.04
CA ALA A 90 17.77 -19.79 8.56
C ALA A 90 17.50 -20.76 9.73
N ALA A 91 18.48 -20.98 10.61
CA ALA A 91 18.26 -21.78 11.82
C ALA A 91 17.17 -21.17 12.71
N PRO A 92 16.44 -21.97 13.51
CA PRO A 92 15.38 -21.45 14.38
C PRO A 92 15.83 -20.32 15.33
N SER A 93 17.09 -20.36 15.78
CA SER A 93 17.74 -19.29 16.56
C SER A 93 17.83 -17.96 15.81
N CYS A 94 18.25 -18.00 14.53
CA CYS A 94 18.31 -16.86 13.62
C CYS A 94 16.91 -16.29 13.35
N VAL A 95 15.94 -17.16 13.04
CA VAL A 95 14.55 -16.75 12.81
C VAL A 95 13.99 -16.05 14.04
N MET A 96 14.16 -16.65 15.23
CA MET A 96 13.69 -16.05 16.48
C MET A 96 14.35 -14.69 16.74
N PHE A 97 15.68 -14.60 16.61
CA PHE A 97 16.42 -13.34 16.83
C PHE A 97 15.88 -12.22 15.94
N GLN A 98 15.81 -12.47 14.65
CA GLN A 98 15.38 -11.49 13.66
C GLN A 98 13.90 -11.10 13.85
N ARG A 99 13.00 -12.04 14.19
CA ARG A 99 11.59 -11.70 14.49
C ARG A 99 11.47 -10.85 15.74
N LEU A 100 12.26 -11.11 16.78
CA LEU A 100 12.27 -10.32 18.00
C LEU A 100 12.79 -8.89 17.76
N THR A 101 13.83 -8.70 16.94
CA THR A 101 14.33 -7.36 16.63
C THR A 101 13.30 -6.52 15.86
N VAL A 102 12.52 -7.14 14.95
CA VAL A 102 11.39 -6.47 14.29
C VAL A 102 10.31 -6.06 15.30
N ILE A 103 9.90 -6.97 16.20
CA ILE A 103 8.89 -6.67 17.25
C ILE A 103 9.36 -5.54 18.17
N VAL A 104 10.62 -5.57 18.62
CA VAL A 104 11.18 -4.57 19.54
C VAL A 104 11.31 -3.21 18.87
N SER A 105 11.83 -3.16 17.64
CA SER A 105 12.00 -1.89 16.92
C SER A 105 10.66 -1.24 16.53
N GLU A 106 9.62 -2.03 16.29
CA GLU A 106 8.25 -1.53 16.04
C GLU A 106 7.61 -0.86 17.26
N LEU A 107 8.16 -0.99 18.47
CA LEU A 107 7.69 -0.22 19.63
C LEU A 107 7.72 1.29 19.37
N VAL A 108 8.57 1.76 18.45
CA VAL A 108 8.58 3.15 17.96
C VAL A 108 7.22 3.53 17.33
N LEU A 109 6.61 2.64 16.54
CA LEU A 109 5.28 2.85 15.98
C LEU A 109 4.23 2.93 17.08
N PHE A 110 4.26 1.98 18.02
CA PHE A 110 3.32 1.99 19.13
C PHE A 110 3.39 3.30 19.93
N MET A 111 4.60 3.75 20.27
CA MET A 111 4.82 5.00 20.99
C MET A 111 4.32 6.23 20.20
N ALA A 112 4.55 6.27 18.89
CA ALA A 112 4.07 7.34 18.02
C ALA A 112 2.54 7.39 17.96
N LEU A 113 1.89 6.23 17.84
CA LEU A 113 0.44 6.11 17.83
C LEU A 113 -0.19 6.46 19.19
N GLN A 114 0.43 6.08 20.31
CA GLN A 114 -0.06 6.52 21.62
C GLN A 114 0.09 8.02 21.84
N ARG A 115 1.19 8.62 21.34
CA ARG A 115 1.34 10.07 21.36
C ARG A 115 0.25 10.74 20.50
N PHE A 116 -0.03 10.19 19.32
CA PHE A 116 -1.11 10.63 18.44
C PHE A 116 -2.49 10.59 19.13
N VAL A 117 -2.81 9.52 19.85
CA VAL A 117 -4.07 9.43 20.62
C VAL A 117 -4.19 10.54 21.65
N ARG A 118 -3.11 10.80 22.41
CA ARG A 118 -3.11 11.80 23.48
C ARG A 118 -3.32 13.22 22.95
N ILE A 119 -2.65 13.59 21.85
CA ILE A 119 -2.81 14.93 21.25
C ILE A 119 -4.20 15.14 20.65
N ASN A 120 -4.94 14.07 20.35
CA ASN A 120 -6.33 14.10 19.91
C ASN A 120 -7.32 13.91 21.08
N GLY A 121 -6.91 14.28 22.31
CA GLY A 121 -7.78 14.27 23.49
C GLY A 121 -8.22 12.87 23.93
N ASN A 122 -7.48 11.82 23.55
CA ASN A 122 -7.85 10.42 23.78
C ASN A 122 -9.23 10.05 23.20
N SER A 123 -9.63 10.70 22.10
CA SER A 123 -10.91 10.44 21.46
C SER A 123 -11.02 8.96 21.06
N THR A 124 -12.24 8.43 21.10
CA THR A 124 -12.50 7.03 20.71
C THR A 124 -12.06 6.77 19.27
N GLN A 125 -12.28 7.72 18.35
CA GLN A 125 -11.85 7.58 16.96
C GLN A 125 -10.32 7.59 16.83
N ALA A 126 -9.60 8.42 17.58
CA ALA A 126 -8.13 8.38 17.59
C ALA A 126 -7.60 7.04 18.13
N ARG A 127 -8.20 6.50 19.21
CA ARG A 127 -7.85 5.18 19.75
C ARG A 127 -8.09 4.05 18.76
N VAL A 128 -9.23 4.06 18.08
CA VAL A 128 -9.54 3.07 17.03
C VAL A 128 -8.57 3.20 15.86
N ALA A 129 -8.30 4.42 15.36
CA ALA A 129 -7.35 4.65 14.29
C ALA A 129 -5.94 4.17 14.66
N ALA A 130 -5.48 4.44 15.88
CA ALA A 130 -4.21 3.96 16.40
C ALA A 130 -4.15 2.43 16.50
N ALA A 131 -5.20 1.78 17.00
CA ALA A 131 -5.28 0.33 17.05
C ALA A 131 -5.25 -0.28 15.63
N LEU A 132 -6.05 0.23 14.69
CA LEU A 132 -6.04 -0.23 13.31
C LEU A 132 -4.69 0.00 12.61
N GLY A 133 -3.96 1.06 12.97
CA GLY A 133 -2.60 1.31 12.48
C GLY A 133 -1.59 0.29 13.03
N PHE A 134 -1.65 -0.01 14.32
CA PHE A 134 -0.75 -0.98 14.96
C PHE A 134 -1.00 -2.44 14.55
N PHE A 135 -2.26 -2.78 14.25
CA PHE A 135 -2.68 -4.08 13.71
C PHE A 135 -2.86 -4.07 12.19
N SER A 136 -2.23 -3.14 11.48
CA SER A 136 -2.45 -3.03 10.03
C SER A 136 -1.96 -4.29 9.30
N PRO A 137 -2.72 -4.81 8.31
CA PRO A 137 -2.26 -5.90 7.46
C PRO A 137 -0.94 -5.56 6.76
N GLY A 138 -0.71 -4.29 6.44
CA GLY A 138 0.57 -3.83 5.87
C GLY A 138 1.77 -4.20 6.74
N PHE A 139 1.75 -3.86 8.03
CA PHE A 139 2.87 -4.21 8.93
C PHE A 139 2.88 -5.70 9.26
N LEU A 140 1.73 -6.34 9.49
CA LEU A 140 1.69 -7.78 9.77
C LEU A 140 2.23 -8.62 8.60
N PHE A 141 1.84 -8.30 7.36
CA PHE A 141 2.31 -9.03 6.19
C PHE A 141 3.75 -8.71 5.85
N VAL A 142 4.13 -7.43 5.83
CA VAL A 142 5.44 -7.04 5.30
C VAL A 142 6.55 -7.21 6.35
N ASP A 143 6.26 -6.99 7.63
CA ASP A 143 7.29 -7.06 8.67
C ASP A 143 7.32 -8.43 9.36
N HIS A 144 6.15 -8.93 9.78
CA HIS A 144 6.07 -10.12 10.65
C HIS A 144 5.91 -11.44 9.91
N ILE A 145 5.61 -11.40 8.61
CA ILE A 145 5.61 -12.56 7.72
C ILE A 145 6.77 -12.39 6.72
N HIS A 146 6.65 -11.48 5.75
CA HIS A 146 7.65 -11.27 4.69
C HIS A 146 9.07 -10.90 5.17
N PHE A 147 9.19 -10.29 6.36
CA PHE A 147 10.41 -9.84 7.03
C PHE A 147 10.97 -8.48 6.55
N GLN A 148 10.60 -7.40 7.24
CA GLN A 148 11.14 -6.05 7.06
C GLN A 148 11.00 -5.23 8.37
N TYR A 149 11.74 -4.12 8.45
CA TYR A 149 11.67 -3.16 9.57
C TYR A 149 10.74 -1.96 9.29
N ASN A 150 9.62 -2.12 8.57
CA ASN A 150 8.79 -0.95 8.21
C ASN A 150 8.10 -0.34 9.41
N GLY A 151 7.62 -1.13 10.38
CA GLY A 151 6.96 -0.63 11.59
C GLY A 151 7.86 0.36 12.33
N PHE A 152 9.14 0.06 12.47
CA PHE A 152 10.13 1.00 13.01
C PHE A 152 10.19 2.32 12.22
N LEU A 153 10.41 2.22 10.90
CA LEU A 153 10.59 3.38 10.02
C LEU A 153 9.32 4.24 9.89
N PHE A 154 8.17 3.60 9.73
CA PHE A 154 6.87 4.26 9.73
C PHE A 154 6.53 4.81 11.12
N GLY A 155 6.97 4.18 12.20
CA GLY A 155 6.89 4.75 13.53
C GLY A 155 7.60 6.10 13.62
N MET A 156 8.81 6.22 13.06
CA MET A 156 9.51 7.50 12.95
C MET A 156 8.75 8.52 12.10
N LEU A 157 8.17 8.10 10.96
CA LEU A 157 7.33 8.97 10.12
C LEU A 157 6.09 9.48 10.87
N ILE A 158 5.35 8.58 11.53
CA ILE A 158 4.16 8.96 12.29
C ILE A 158 4.56 9.88 13.45
N PHE A 159 5.70 9.61 14.11
CA PHE A 159 6.22 10.48 15.15
C PHE A 159 6.55 11.88 14.61
N SER A 160 7.21 12.00 13.45
CA SER A 160 7.48 13.31 12.83
C SER A 160 6.19 14.06 12.48
N LEU A 161 5.15 13.37 11.99
CA LEU A 161 3.85 13.99 11.74
C LEU A 161 3.16 14.44 13.03
N VAL A 162 3.20 13.64 14.10
CA VAL A 162 2.66 14.00 15.43
C VAL A 162 3.36 15.23 16.00
N LEU A 163 4.67 15.36 15.82
CA LEU A 163 5.42 16.55 16.20
C LEU A 163 4.92 17.81 15.47
N ALA A 164 4.55 17.69 14.20
CA ALA A 164 3.91 18.77 13.45
C ALA A 164 2.50 19.09 13.97
N TYR A 165 1.71 18.10 14.42
CA TYR A 165 0.44 18.40 15.11
C TYR A 165 0.65 19.21 16.40
N GLU A 166 1.72 18.94 17.14
CA GLU A 166 2.04 19.59 18.42
C GLU A 166 2.68 20.99 18.30
N GLY A 167 2.88 21.52 17.10
CA GLY A 167 3.55 22.82 16.94
C GLY A 167 5.08 22.74 16.82
N ARG A 168 5.68 21.54 16.88
CA ARG A 168 7.14 21.34 16.98
C ARG A 168 7.76 21.05 15.62
N ASP A 169 7.60 21.98 14.70
CA ASP A 169 7.98 21.79 13.29
C ASP A 169 9.46 21.52 13.05
N LEU A 170 10.35 22.21 13.77
CA LEU A 170 11.79 21.97 13.65
C LEU A 170 12.12 20.52 13.99
N LEU A 171 11.53 19.98 15.07
CA LEU A 171 11.77 18.60 15.48
C LEU A 171 11.11 17.61 14.51
N SER A 172 9.96 17.96 13.93
CA SER A 172 9.33 17.20 12.84
C SER A 172 10.29 17.09 11.64
N GLY A 173 10.88 18.20 11.21
CA GLY A 173 11.86 18.25 10.13
C GLY A 173 13.15 17.48 10.43
N ILE A 174 13.67 17.59 11.66
CA ILE A 174 14.84 16.80 12.11
C ILE A 174 14.54 15.30 12.08
N MET A 175 13.40 14.87 12.64
CA MET A 175 13.01 13.46 12.65
C MET A 175 12.81 12.92 11.23
N PHE A 176 12.26 13.74 10.31
CA PHE A 176 12.14 13.37 8.91
C PHE A 176 13.50 13.29 8.19
N ALA A 177 14.45 14.17 8.49
CA ALA A 177 15.83 14.08 7.97
C ALA A 177 16.55 12.81 8.46
N VAL A 178 16.35 12.44 9.74
CA VAL A 178 16.84 11.16 10.29
C VAL A 178 16.21 9.98 9.55
N LEU A 179 14.89 10.00 9.33
CA LEU A 179 14.18 8.97 8.58
C LEU A 179 14.72 8.80 7.14
N LEU A 180 15.03 9.89 6.43
CA LEU A 180 15.66 9.82 5.11
C LEU A 180 17.04 9.14 5.14
N CYS A 181 17.78 9.33 6.23
CA CYS A 181 19.06 8.65 6.46
C CYS A 181 18.92 7.18 6.86
N PHE A 182 17.72 6.72 7.25
CA PHE A 182 17.40 5.31 7.47
C PHE A 182 16.83 4.62 6.22
N LYS A 183 16.00 5.31 5.42
CA LYS A 183 15.47 4.73 4.17
C LYS A 183 15.11 5.85 3.20
N HIS A 184 15.75 5.85 2.03
CA HIS A 184 15.61 6.93 1.05
C HIS A 184 14.23 6.95 0.37
N ILE A 185 13.42 5.89 0.44
CA ILE A 185 12.07 5.84 -0.13
C ILE A 185 11.14 6.95 0.41
N PHE A 186 11.37 7.43 1.63
CA PHE A 186 10.60 8.54 2.20
C PHE A 186 10.86 9.88 1.49
N MET A 187 11.84 9.95 0.58
CA MET A 187 12.04 11.11 -0.29
C MET A 187 10.80 11.41 -1.15
N TYR A 188 9.96 10.41 -1.43
CA TYR A 188 8.71 10.58 -2.17
C TYR A 188 7.73 11.57 -1.53
N ILE A 189 7.78 11.72 -0.19
CA ILE A 189 6.95 12.67 0.56
C ILE A 189 7.70 13.96 0.95
N ALA A 190 8.97 14.09 0.59
CA ALA A 190 9.78 15.27 0.91
C ALA A 190 9.22 16.59 0.37
N PRO A 191 8.58 16.66 -0.83
CA PRO A 191 7.98 17.91 -1.30
C PRO A 191 6.92 18.49 -0.34
N ALA A 192 6.10 17.63 0.27
CA ALA A 192 5.11 18.05 1.26
C ALA A 192 5.78 18.59 2.53
N TYR A 193 6.83 17.92 3.02
CA TYR A 193 7.62 18.38 4.16
C TYR A 193 8.30 19.72 3.88
N PHE A 194 8.92 19.86 2.71
CA PHE A 194 9.60 21.09 2.32
C PHE A 194 8.65 22.28 2.32
N VAL A 195 7.52 22.18 1.61
CA VAL A 195 6.52 23.26 1.53
C VAL A 195 5.93 23.54 2.90
N TYR A 196 5.60 22.51 3.69
CA TYR A 196 5.06 22.70 5.04
C TYR A 196 6.03 23.43 5.97
N LEU A 197 7.29 22.98 6.05
CA LEU A 197 8.30 23.58 6.92
C LEU A 197 8.66 25.00 6.47
N LEU A 198 8.74 25.24 5.16
CA LEU A 198 8.94 26.58 4.62
C LEU A 198 7.84 27.53 5.11
N LEU A 199 6.57 27.15 4.91
CA LEU A 199 5.43 28.01 5.23
C LEU A 199 5.18 28.17 6.74
N ASN A 200 5.36 27.11 7.52
CA ASN A 200 4.90 27.08 8.92
C ASN A 200 6.04 27.30 9.93
N TYR A 201 7.26 26.91 9.58
CA TYR A 201 8.43 27.11 10.43
C TYR A 201 9.26 28.31 9.98
N CYS A 202 9.70 28.32 8.71
CA CYS A 202 10.66 29.30 8.22
C CYS A 202 10.05 30.69 8.07
N LEU A 203 8.87 30.85 7.43
CA LEU A 203 8.26 32.16 7.25
C LEU A 203 7.67 32.69 8.58
N VAL A 204 8.22 33.80 9.07
CA VAL A 204 7.80 34.43 10.33
C VAL A 204 6.99 35.70 10.03
N TYR A 205 5.74 35.72 10.47
CA TYR A 205 4.86 36.88 10.34
C TYR A 205 4.76 37.61 11.68
N THR A 206 4.98 38.93 11.66
CA THR A 206 4.78 39.80 12.83
C THR A 206 3.41 40.44 12.73
N ARG A 207 2.57 40.22 13.75
CA ARG A 207 1.25 40.83 13.81
C ARG A 207 1.40 42.32 14.13
N ARG A 208 1.05 43.18 13.18
CA ARG A 208 0.88 44.63 13.40
C ARG A 208 -0.59 44.96 13.16
N GLN A 209 -1.14 45.92 13.92
CA GLN A 209 -2.57 46.16 14.20
C GLN A 209 -3.61 45.87 13.07
N ASN A 210 -3.28 45.96 11.77
CA ASN A 210 -4.21 45.66 10.67
C ASN A 210 -3.66 44.71 9.57
N ALA A 211 -2.41 44.21 9.66
CA ALA A 211 -1.86 43.27 8.68
C ALA A 211 -0.66 42.47 9.23
N ASP A 212 -0.60 41.19 8.87
CA ASP A 212 0.57 40.34 9.12
C ASP A 212 1.67 40.73 8.11
N ARG A 213 2.80 41.23 8.61
CA ARG A 213 3.99 41.53 7.78
C ARG A 213 5.06 40.47 7.96
N LEU A 214 5.65 40.02 6.86
CA LEU A 214 6.76 39.07 6.89
C LEU A 214 8.00 39.72 7.54
N SER A 215 8.54 39.08 8.56
CA SER A 215 9.82 39.43 9.17
C SER A 215 10.94 38.72 8.44
N PHE A 216 11.58 39.41 7.50
CA PHE A 216 12.62 38.84 6.65
C PHE A 216 13.79 38.27 7.46
N GLY A 217 14.35 39.05 8.39
CA GLY A 217 15.49 38.62 9.21
C GLY A 217 15.19 37.39 10.08
N ALA A 218 14.03 37.36 10.74
CA ALA A 218 13.61 36.19 11.53
C ALA A 218 13.36 34.97 10.65
N SER A 219 12.85 35.17 9.44
CA SER A 219 12.59 34.09 8.50
C SER A 219 13.87 33.45 7.96
N VAL A 220 14.86 34.29 7.59
CA VAL A 220 16.20 33.82 7.19
C VAL A 220 16.86 33.05 8.34
N LEU A 221 16.79 33.56 9.58
CA LEU A 221 17.39 32.87 10.72
C LEU A 221 16.77 31.49 10.96
N ARG A 222 15.44 31.35 10.84
CA ARG A 222 14.77 30.04 10.96
C ARG A 222 15.11 29.12 9.80
N LEU A 223 15.21 29.63 8.58
CA LEU A 223 15.66 28.84 7.43
C LEU A 223 17.08 28.31 7.63
N LEU A 224 18.02 29.17 8.05
CA LEU A 224 19.39 28.78 8.36
C LEU A 224 19.45 27.76 9.50
N ARG A 225 18.62 27.93 10.55
CA ARG A 225 18.53 26.97 11.65
C ARG A 225 18.02 25.60 11.18
N LEU A 226 16.96 25.55 10.39
CA LEU A 226 16.47 24.30 9.81
C LEU A 226 17.54 23.66 8.92
N GLY A 227 18.14 24.44 8.02
CA GLY A 227 19.21 23.99 7.13
C GLY A 227 20.40 23.42 7.89
N ALA A 228 20.86 24.10 8.94
CA ALA A 228 21.94 23.63 9.80
C ALA A 228 21.61 22.30 10.49
N CYS A 229 20.38 22.14 10.99
CA CYS A 229 19.95 20.87 11.57
C CYS A 229 19.93 19.73 10.54
N VAL A 230 19.45 19.98 9.32
CA VAL A 230 19.44 18.97 8.24
C VAL A 230 20.87 18.61 7.83
N VAL A 231 21.74 19.61 7.61
CA VAL A 231 23.16 19.40 7.30
C VAL A 231 23.87 18.63 8.41
N ALA A 232 23.57 18.90 9.68
CA ALA A 232 24.14 18.16 10.79
C ALA A 232 23.72 16.68 10.77
N VAL A 233 22.44 16.37 10.55
CA VAL A 233 21.94 14.98 10.47
C VAL A 233 22.60 14.23 9.31
N PHE A 234 22.63 14.83 8.11
CA PHE A 234 23.27 14.22 6.94
C PHE A 234 24.80 14.13 7.11
N GLY A 235 25.43 15.11 7.77
CA GLY A 235 26.84 15.09 8.10
C GLY A 235 27.20 13.96 9.07
N ILE A 236 26.36 13.68 10.08
CA ILE A 236 26.57 12.54 10.98
C ILE A 236 26.37 11.21 10.24
N SER A 237 25.37 11.12 9.35
CA SER A 237 25.07 9.91 8.59
C SER A 237 26.13 9.60 7.51
N PHE A 238 26.33 10.55 6.59
CA PHE A 238 27.16 10.37 5.40
C PHE A 238 28.60 10.86 5.57
N GLY A 239 28.90 11.68 6.58
CA GLY A 239 30.23 12.27 6.80
C GLY A 239 31.36 11.26 6.91
N PRO A 240 31.23 10.14 7.66
CA PRO A 240 32.27 9.11 7.70
C PRO A 240 32.60 8.55 6.30
N PHE A 241 31.58 8.30 5.49
CA PHE A 241 31.74 7.79 4.13
C PHE A 241 32.26 8.85 3.16
N ALA A 242 31.92 10.12 3.37
CA ALA A 242 32.51 11.26 2.66
C ALA A 242 34.00 11.40 2.94
N ALA A 243 34.42 11.29 4.21
CA ALA A 243 35.82 11.33 4.59
C ALA A 243 36.63 10.17 3.99
N MET A 244 35.99 9.01 3.76
CA MET A 244 36.59 7.86 3.07
C MET A 244 36.50 7.92 1.54
N GLY A 245 35.92 8.98 0.95
CA GLY A 245 35.76 9.11 -0.50
C GLY A 245 34.72 8.17 -1.13
N GLN A 246 33.80 7.62 -0.35
CA GLN A 246 32.89 6.53 -0.77
C GLN A 246 31.51 7.00 -1.25
N ILE A 247 31.25 8.31 -1.26
CA ILE A 247 29.93 8.86 -1.64
C ILE A 247 29.45 8.40 -3.02
N PRO A 248 30.28 8.35 -4.08
CA PRO A 248 29.84 7.84 -5.39
C PRO A 248 29.37 6.38 -5.34
N GLN A 249 30.09 5.53 -4.60
CA GLN A 249 29.75 4.12 -4.42
C GLN A 249 28.47 3.96 -3.59
N LEU A 250 28.33 4.75 -2.54
CA LEU A 250 27.14 4.71 -1.69
C LEU A 250 25.89 5.12 -2.49
N ILE A 251 25.98 6.19 -3.29
CA ILE A 251 24.88 6.64 -4.15
C ILE A 251 24.51 5.58 -5.19
N SER A 252 25.49 4.89 -5.78
CA SER A 252 25.21 3.84 -6.77
C SER A 252 24.48 2.63 -6.18
N ARG A 253 24.71 2.32 -4.89
CA ARG A 253 23.95 1.30 -4.13
C ARG A 253 22.54 1.76 -3.79
N LEU A 254 22.38 2.99 -3.29
CA LEU A 254 21.07 3.54 -2.93
C LEU A 254 20.12 3.68 -4.13
N PHE A 255 20.66 4.05 -5.28
CA PHE A 255 19.89 4.30 -6.50
C PHE A 255 20.40 3.44 -7.66
N PRO A 256 20.01 2.16 -7.72
CA PRO A 256 20.48 1.25 -8.77
C PRO A 256 19.73 1.50 -10.10
N PHE A 257 20.11 2.57 -10.82
CA PHE A 257 19.45 3.02 -12.06
C PHE A 257 19.52 2.02 -13.23
N LYS A 258 20.32 0.96 -13.13
CA LYS A 258 20.55 -0.03 -14.20
C LYS A 258 19.56 -1.20 -14.19
N ARG A 259 18.66 -1.29 -13.20
CA ARG A 259 17.64 -2.33 -13.12
C ARG A 259 16.34 -1.74 -13.68
N GLY A 260 16.12 -1.84 -15.00
CA GLY A 260 14.94 -1.25 -15.63
C GLY A 260 13.68 -2.03 -15.29
N LEU A 261 12.89 -1.61 -14.29
CA LEU A 261 11.72 -2.40 -13.89
C LEU A 261 10.48 -1.55 -13.60
N CYS A 262 9.86 -1.07 -14.68
CA CYS A 262 8.44 -0.72 -14.68
C CYS A 262 7.62 -1.93 -15.16
N HIS A 263 7.58 -2.99 -14.35
CA HIS A 263 6.80 -4.18 -14.67
C HIS A 263 5.38 -4.09 -14.11
N ALA A 264 4.40 -4.45 -14.94
CA ALA A 264 2.98 -4.54 -14.59
C ALA A 264 2.67 -5.45 -13.37
N TYR A 265 3.61 -6.32 -13.00
CA TYR A 265 3.41 -7.33 -11.95
C TYR A 265 3.63 -6.78 -10.53
N TRP A 266 4.45 -5.73 -10.37
CA TRP A 266 5.01 -5.38 -9.05
C TRP A 266 4.15 -4.46 -8.22
N ALA A 267 3.31 -3.62 -8.83
CA ALA A 267 2.37 -2.79 -8.08
C ALA A 267 1.11 -2.52 -8.90
N PRO A 268 -0.09 -2.50 -8.29
CA PRO A 268 -1.33 -2.09 -8.95
C PRO A 268 -1.39 -0.56 -9.13
N ASN A 269 -0.46 -0.01 -9.90
CA ASN A 269 -0.32 1.42 -10.16
C ASN A 269 -0.77 1.79 -11.59
N PHE A 270 -0.49 3.02 -12.02
CA PHE A 270 -0.87 3.49 -13.35
C PHE A 270 -0.26 2.63 -14.47
N TRP A 271 0.96 2.13 -14.28
CA TRP A 271 1.69 1.35 -15.27
C TRP A 271 1.10 -0.04 -15.48
N ALA A 272 0.40 -0.60 -14.49
CA ALA A 272 -0.37 -1.83 -14.68
C ALA A 272 -1.53 -1.62 -15.68
N LEU A 273 -2.23 -0.49 -15.60
CA LEU A 273 -3.26 -0.11 -16.59
C LEU A 273 -2.65 0.17 -17.96
N TYR A 274 -1.52 0.86 -18.00
CA TYR A 274 -0.76 1.11 -19.22
C TYR A 274 -0.39 -0.21 -19.92
N SER A 275 0.11 -1.18 -19.16
CA SER A 275 0.44 -2.52 -19.65
C SER A 275 -0.78 -3.30 -20.10
N PHE A 276 -1.90 -3.18 -19.40
CA PHE A 276 -3.17 -3.78 -19.83
C PHE A 276 -3.63 -3.21 -21.17
N VAL A 277 -3.53 -1.88 -21.37
CA VAL A 277 -3.86 -1.24 -22.65
C VAL A 277 -2.96 -1.74 -23.77
N ASP A 278 -1.65 -1.89 -23.54
CA ASP A 278 -0.73 -2.49 -24.52
C ASP A 278 -1.22 -3.88 -24.97
N ARG A 279 -1.66 -4.73 -24.02
CA ARG A 279 -2.22 -6.05 -24.33
C ARG A 279 -3.51 -5.99 -25.14
N VAL A 280 -4.42 -5.08 -24.80
CA VAL A 280 -5.66 -4.90 -25.57
C VAL A 280 -5.33 -4.48 -27.01
N LEU A 281 -4.37 -3.57 -27.21
CA LEU A 281 -3.97 -3.12 -28.54
C LEU A 281 -3.36 -4.26 -29.39
N ILE A 282 -2.55 -5.15 -28.79
CA ILE A 282 -2.06 -6.36 -29.46
C ILE A 282 -3.21 -7.28 -29.90
N VAL A 283 -4.25 -7.42 -29.08
CA VAL A 283 -5.42 -8.25 -29.41
C VAL A 283 -6.24 -7.62 -30.53
N VAL A 284 -6.52 -6.31 -30.43
CA VAL A 284 -7.28 -5.57 -31.45
C VAL A 284 -6.56 -5.60 -32.80
N SER A 285 -5.24 -5.46 -32.83
CA SER A 285 -4.48 -5.52 -34.08
C SER A 285 -4.56 -6.88 -34.78
N ARG A 286 -4.82 -7.97 -34.05
CA ARG A 286 -4.98 -9.33 -34.60
C ARG A 286 -6.39 -9.61 -35.07
N ILE A 287 -7.40 -9.17 -34.31
CA ILE A 287 -8.80 -9.53 -34.55
C ILE A 287 -9.49 -8.54 -35.50
N ALA A 288 -9.07 -7.27 -35.50
CA ALA A 288 -9.66 -6.22 -36.32
C ALA A 288 -8.58 -5.33 -36.97
N PRO A 289 -7.77 -5.87 -37.89
CA PRO A 289 -6.65 -5.13 -38.51
C PRO A 289 -7.10 -3.87 -39.26
N GLY A 290 -8.35 -3.82 -39.75
CA GLY A 290 -8.92 -2.64 -40.40
C GLY A 290 -9.27 -1.49 -39.45
N LEU A 291 -9.36 -1.74 -38.14
CA LEU A 291 -9.73 -0.72 -37.14
C LEU A 291 -8.54 0.20 -36.78
N LEU A 292 -7.32 -0.34 -36.84
CA LEU A 292 -6.08 0.38 -36.57
C LEU A 292 -5.01 0.05 -37.63
N PRO A 293 -5.20 0.49 -38.89
CA PRO A 293 -4.41 0.02 -40.04
C PRO A 293 -2.91 0.39 -39.99
N ASN A 294 -2.53 1.39 -39.19
CA ASN A 294 -1.15 1.86 -39.06
C ASN A 294 -0.46 1.42 -37.76
N LEU A 295 -1.09 0.54 -36.97
CA LEU A 295 -0.54 0.12 -35.69
C LEU A 295 0.61 -0.86 -35.91
N ARG A 296 1.82 -0.47 -35.50
CA ARG A 296 3.01 -1.33 -35.55
C ARG A 296 3.09 -2.13 -34.27
N VAL A 297 3.15 -3.45 -34.38
CA VAL A 297 3.33 -4.37 -33.26
C VAL A 297 4.73 -4.96 -33.30
N ASN A 298 5.52 -4.74 -32.25
CA ASN A 298 6.84 -5.32 -32.12
C ASN A 298 6.73 -6.81 -31.72
N ALA A 299 6.97 -7.71 -32.67
CA ALA A 299 6.89 -9.15 -32.44
C ALA A 299 7.88 -9.67 -31.38
N ALA A 300 9.05 -9.04 -31.24
CA ALA A 300 10.04 -9.43 -30.23
C ALA A 300 9.56 -9.11 -28.81
N ALA A 301 8.89 -7.97 -28.62
CA ALA A 301 8.30 -7.57 -27.34
C ALA A 301 7.16 -8.51 -26.92
N VAL A 302 6.33 -8.97 -27.87
CA VAL A 302 5.28 -9.97 -27.62
C VAL A 302 5.86 -11.29 -27.10
N ALA A 303 6.99 -11.74 -27.65
CA ALA A 303 7.67 -12.99 -27.27
C ALA A 303 8.54 -12.87 -25.99
N SER A 304 8.94 -11.65 -25.62
CA SER A 304 9.62 -11.37 -24.34
C SER A 304 8.62 -11.41 -23.18
N ALA A 305 7.46 -10.79 -23.37
CA ALA A 305 6.47 -10.58 -22.33
C ALA A 305 5.65 -11.84 -21.93
N THR A 306 5.88 -12.99 -22.58
CA THR A 306 5.30 -14.30 -22.23
C THR A 306 6.19 -15.16 -21.33
N ARG A 307 7.46 -14.78 -21.13
CA ARG A 307 8.42 -15.59 -20.37
C ARG A 307 8.35 -15.39 -18.86
N GLY A 308 7.65 -14.36 -18.37
CA GLY A 308 7.49 -14.11 -16.93
C GLY A 308 8.82 -13.88 -16.18
N LEU A 309 9.92 -13.67 -16.90
CA LEU A 309 11.25 -13.46 -16.33
C LEU A 309 11.43 -11.99 -15.94
N VAL A 310 12.15 -11.78 -14.85
CA VAL A 310 12.54 -10.47 -14.32
C VAL A 310 13.60 -9.85 -15.24
N GLY A 311 13.25 -8.81 -16.00
CA GLY A 311 14.16 -8.07 -16.89
C GLY A 311 13.42 -7.09 -17.80
N ASP A 312 14.07 -6.04 -18.30
CA ASP A 312 13.48 -4.87 -18.98
C ASP A 312 12.20 -5.18 -19.82
N SER A 313 11.04 -4.70 -19.36
CA SER A 313 9.78 -4.82 -20.10
C SER A 313 9.77 -3.93 -21.33
N THR A 314 9.90 -4.53 -22.51
CA THR A 314 9.64 -3.87 -23.78
C THR A 314 8.14 -3.95 -24.10
N PHE A 315 7.52 -2.82 -24.38
CA PHE A 315 6.11 -2.74 -24.79
C PHE A 315 5.96 -3.06 -26.28
N ALA A 316 4.87 -3.72 -26.65
CA ALA A 316 4.71 -4.20 -28.03
C ALA A 316 4.11 -3.14 -28.96
N VAL A 317 3.28 -2.25 -28.42
CA VAL A 317 2.59 -1.20 -29.16
C VAL A 317 2.86 0.17 -28.55
N LEU A 318 2.79 0.27 -27.23
CA LEU A 318 3.03 1.50 -26.49
C LEU A 318 4.53 1.78 -26.33
N PRO A 319 4.93 3.05 -26.11
CA PRO A 319 6.31 3.40 -25.78
C PRO A 319 6.80 2.78 -24.46
N ASP A 320 8.10 2.48 -24.41
CA ASP A 320 8.74 2.04 -23.18
C ASP A 320 8.76 3.13 -22.10
N ILE A 321 8.62 2.70 -20.85
CA ILE A 321 8.49 3.60 -19.69
C ILE A 321 9.89 3.99 -19.18
N ALA A 322 10.34 5.19 -19.57
CA ALA A 322 11.63 5.72 -19.14
C ALA A 322 11.59 6.42 -17.75
N PRO A 323 12.71 6.45 -17.00
CA PRO A 323 12.79 7.10 -15.68
C PRO A 323 12.48 8.61 -15.68
N LEU A 324 12.90 9.34 -16.71
CA LEU A 324 12.73 10.80 -16.73
C LEU A 324 11.25 11.23 -16.90
N PRO A 325 10.49 10.71 -17.89
CA PRO A 325 9.07 11.02 -18.00
C PRO A 325 8.25 10.66 -16.75
N THR A 326 8.52 9.51 -16.13
CA THR A 326 7.84 9.08 -14.90
C THR A 326 8.17 9.98 -13.71
N PHE A 327 9.42 10.43 -13.59
CA PHE A 327 9.81 11.44 -12.60
C PHE A 327 9.07 12.77 -12.80
N VAL A 328 9.02 13.28 -14.03
CA VAL A 328 8.29 14.52 -14.35
C VAL A 328 6.80 14.36 -14.07
N LEU A 329 6.18 13.25 -14.50
CA LEU A 329 4.76 12.96 -14.27
C LEU A 329 4.44 12.89 -12.77
N THR A 330 5.32 12.27 -11.99
CA THR A 330 5.20 12.21 -10.52
C THR A 330 5.24 13.62 -9.94
N LEU A 331 6.21 14.46 -10.31
CA LEU A 331 6.29 15.83 -9.81
C LEU A 331 5.05 16.66 -10.16
N VAL A 332 4.57 16.55 -11.40
CA VAL A 332 3.33 17.22 -11.84
C VAL A 332 2.14 16.77 -11.01
N ALA A 333 2.00 15.46 -10.77
CA ALA A 333 0.94 14.90 -9.94
C ALA A 333 1.04 15.32 -8.45
N GLN A 334 2.22 15.73 -7.98
CA GLN A 334 2.43 16.27 -6.63
C GLN A 334 2.11 17.76 -6.50
N ILE A 335 2.01 18.52 -7.59
CA ILE A 335 1.70 19.96 -7.56
C ILE A 335 0.40 20.25 -6.80
N PRO A 336 -0.73 19.54 -7.02
CA PRO A 336 -1.95 19.78 -6.25
C PRO A 336 -1.79 19.57 -4.75
N ALA A 337 -0.96 18.59 -4.34
CA ALA A 337 -0.66 18.33 -2.94
C ALA A 337 0.09 19.50 -2.29
N CYS A 338 1.06 20.09 -3.01
CA CYS A 338 1.79 21.28 -2.55
C CYS A 338 0.90 22.54 -2.58
N ALA A 339 0.06 22.70 -3.60
CA ALA A 339 -0.89 23.81 -3.72
C ALA A 339 -1.92 23.83 -2.57
N LEU A 340 -2.33 22.66 -2.07
CA LEU A 340 -3.18 22.55 -0.88
C LEU A 340 -2.54 23.24 0.34
N LEU A 341 -1.22 23.13 0.52
CA LEU A 341 -0.51 23.80 1.60
C LEU A 341 -0.41 25.31 1.36
N LEU A 342 -0.09 25.71 0.12
CA LEU A 342 0.04 27.12 -0.27
C LEU A 342 -1.27 27.90 -0.14
N SER A 343 -2.41 27.25 -0.39
CA SER A 343 -3.74 27.85 -0.24
C SER A 343 -4.21 28.02 1.22
N SER A 344 -3.39 27.62 2.20
CA SER A 344 -3.75 27.68 3.61
C SER A 344 -3.25 28.98 4.25
N SER A 345 -4.15 29.90 4.57
CA SER A 345 -3.80 31.13 5.30
C SER A 345 -3.39 30.88 6.77
N ARG A 346 -3.59 29.66 7.28
CA ARG A 346 -3.28 29.28 8.67
C ARG A 346 -2.63 27.91 8.72
N ARG A 347 -1.83 27.72 9.76
CA ARG A 347 -1.24 26.44 10.15
C ARG A 347 -2.32 25.35 10.19
N SER A 348 -2.12 24.29 9.40
CA SER A 348 -3.01 23.12 9.41
C SER A 348 -2.20 21.82 9.29
N PRO A 349 -1.91 21.14 10.42
CA PRO A 349 -1.26 19.83 10.42
C PRO A 349 -2.08 18.77 9.67
N THR A 350 -3.41 18.89 9.66
CA THR A 350 -4.30 18.01 8.88
C THR A 350 -4.05 18.14 7.38
N ARG A 351 -3.95 19.38 6.85
CA ARG A 351 -3.60 19.59 5.43
C ARG A 351 -2.18 19.11 5.13
N PHE A 352 -1.26 19.24 6.10
CA PHE A 352 0.08 18.66 5.96
C PHE A 352 0.05 17.15 5.76
N VAL A 353 -0.67 16.41 6.61
CA VAL A 353 -0.83 14.95 6.44
C VAL A 353 -1.54 14.63 5.13
N GLN A 354 -2.57 15.37 4.72
CA GLN A 354 -3.22 15.18 3.43
C GLN A 354 -2.24 15.36 2.27
N SER A 355 -1.38 16.38 2.30
CA SER A 355 -0.35 16.58 1.28
C SER A 355 0.70 15.49 1.29
N VAL A 356 1.10 14.98 2.47
CA VAL A 356 1.99 13.82 2.57
C VAL A 356 1.36 12.58 1.92
N VAL A 357 0.09 12.29 2.21
CA VAL A 357 -0.66 11.19 1.59
C VAL A 357 -0.75 11.35 0.08
N LEU A 358 -1.09 12.55 -0.41
CA LEU A 358 -1.21 12.82 -1.84
C LEU A 358 0.15 12.73 -2.56
N CYS A 359 1.23 13.20 -1.94
CA CYS A 359 2.58 13.04 -2.49
C CYS A 359 3.00 11.57 -2.56
N ALA A 360 2.74 10.80 -1.49
CA ALA A 360 2.98 9.37 -1.47
C ALA A 360 2.17 8.65 -2.56
N TYR A 361 0.90 9.02 -2.74
CA TYR A 361 0.02 8.38 -3.70
C TYR A 361 0.40 8.72 -5.14
N ALA A 362 0.79 9.97 -5.42
CA ALA A 362 1.33 10.36 -6.72
C ALA A 362 2.60 9.56 -7.06
N SER A 363 3.52 9.41 -6.11
CA SER A 363 4.72 8.57 -6.31
C SER A 363 4.40 7.09 -6.46
N PHE A 364 3.39 6.57 -5.75
CA PHE A 364 2.94 5.19 -5.92
C PHE A 364 2.35 4.95 -7.31
N LEU A 365 1.54 5.89 -7.81
CA LEU A 365 0.87 5.77 -9.10
C LEU A 365 1.83 5.91 -10.28
N PHE A 366 2.70 6.92 -10.25
CA PHE A 366 3.51 7.33 -11.42
C PHE A 366 5.01 7.11 -11.25
N GLY A 367 5.46 6.58 -10.11
CA GLY A 367 6.87 6.29 -9.89
C GLY A 367 7.39 5.24 -10.86
N TRP A 368 8.65 5.38 -11.27
CA TRP A 368 9.29 4.44 -12.19
C TRP A 368 9.51 3.06 -11.55
N HIS A 369 10.01 3.07 -10.32
CA HIS A 369 10.35 1.87 -9.55
C HIS A 369 9.50 1.85 -8.27
N VAL A 370 8.33 1.21 -8.36
CA VAL A 370 7.36 1.12 -7.28
C VAL A 370 6.98 -0.34 -7.07
N HIS A 371 7.09 -0.79 -5.83
CA HIS A 371 6.65 -2.10 -5.37
C HIS A 371 5.28 -1.99 -4.69
N GLU A 372 4.53 -3.09 -4.67
CA GLU A 372 3.25 -3.24 -3.99
C GLU A 372 3.35 -2.80 -2.53
N LYS A 373 4.47 -3.11 -1.87
CA LYS A 373 4.79 -2.73 -0.48
C LYS A 373 4.73 -1.22 -0.24
N ALA A 374 4.97 -0.39 -1.28
CA ALA A 374 4.98 1.06 -1.16
C ALA A 374 3.59 1.66 -0.87
N ILE A 375 2.50 0.90 -1.01
CA ILE A 375 1.15 1.36 -0.64
C ILE A 375 1.05 1.74 0.85
N ILE A 376 1.90 1.16 1.71
CA ILE A 376 1.96 1.51 3.14
C ILE A 376 2.36 2.98 3.33
N LEU A 377 3.16 3.55 2.42
CA LEU A 377 3.54 4.97 2.42
C LEU A 377 2.32 5.91 2.33
N VAL A 378 1.24 5.42 1.72
CA VAL A 378 -0.02 6.12 1.56
C VAL A 378 -0.94 5.84 2.75
N LEU A 379 -1.12 4.56 3.08
CA LEU A 379 -2.11 4.11 4.05
C LEU A 379 -1.78 4.49 5.50
N ALA A 380 -0.50 4.42 5.89
CA ALA A 380 -0.08 4.71 7.25
C ALA A 380 -0.38 6.17 7.67
N PRO A 381 0.05 7.22 6.93
CA PRO A 381 -0.32 8.60 7.27
C PRO A 381 -1.83 8.87 7.05
N LEU A 382 -2.47 8.21 6.08
CA LEU A 382 -3.91 8.37 5.86
C LEU A 382 -4.74 7.90 7.06
N GLY A 383 -4.30 6.85 7.76
CA GLY A 383 -4.93 6.37 8.99
C GLY A 383 -5.01 7.43 10.10
N LEU A 384 -4.06 8.37 10.16
CA LEU A 384 -4.10 9.47 11.14
C LEU A 384 -5.29 10.40 10.91
N LEU A 385 -5.76 10.56 9.67
CA LEU A 385 -6.92 11.40 9.38
C LEU A 385 -8.22 10.82 9.97
N MET A 386 -8.22 9.55 10.40
CA MET A 386 -9.37 8.89 11.00
C MET A 386 -9.59 9.23 12.49
N ALA A 387 -8.76 10.09 13.10
CA ALA A 387 -9.07 10.63 14.43
C ALA A 387 -10.26 11.59 14.43
N THR A 388 -10.48 12.30 13.31
CA THR A 388 -11.61 13.22 13.11
C THR A 388 -12.23 13.01 11.73
N PRO A 389 -12.84 11.85 11.47
CA PRO A 389 -13.26 11.49 10.13
C PRO A 389 -14.55 12.23 9.76
N THR A 390 -14.58 12.78 8.54
CA THR A 390 -15.82 13.13 7.85
C THR A 390 -16.39 11.90 7.15
N ARG A 391 -17.69 11.90 6.80
CA ARG A 391 -18.27 10.80 6.01
C ARG A 391 -17.50 10.54 4.72
N ARG A 392 -17.05 11.60 4.03
CA ARG A 392 -16.28 11.49 2.79
C ARG A 392 -14.90 10.87 3.03
N THR A 393 -14.14 11.36 4.01
CA THR A 393 -12.80 10.83 4.30
C THR A 393 -12.85 9.39 4.81
N LEU A 394 -13.90 9.04 5.56
CA LEU A 394 -14.08 7.68 6.06
C LEU A 394 -14.34 6.68 4.92
N ARG A 395 -15.22 7.03 3.98
CA ARG A 395 -15.48 6.21 2.78
C ARG A 395 -14.21 5.99 1.98
N MET A 396 -13.49 7.08 1.67
CA MET A 396 -12.25 7.02 0.88
C MET A 396 -11.18 6.17 1.59
N PHE A 397 -11.04 6.31 2.91
CA PHE A 397 -10.08 5.54 3.69
C PHE A 397 -10.37 4.04 3.62
N VAL A 398 -11.59 3.60 3.90
CA VAL A 398 -11.89 2.16 3.97
C VAL A 398 -11.75 1.49 2.61
N VAL A 399 -12.28 2.11 1.54
CA VAL A 399 -12.13 1.57 0.18
C VAL A 399 -10.65 1.44 -0.18
N LEU A 400 -9.86 2.49 0.02
CA LEU A 400 -8.45 2.49 -0.33
C LEU A 400 -7.62 1.54 0.53
N ALA A 401 -7.89 1.47 1.84
CA ALA A 401 -7.13 0.62 2.75
C ALA A 401 -7.41 -0.87 2.52
N VAL A 402 -8.68 -1.25 2.35
CA VAL A 402 -9.03 -2.65 2.06
C VAL A 402 -8.40 -3.10 0.74
N SER A 403 -8.56 -2.33 -0.33
CA SER A 403 -7.97 -2.67 -1.63
C SER A 403 -6.44 -2.64 -1.61
N GLY A 404 -5.84 -1.65 -0.94
CA GLY A 404 -4.40 -1.54 -0.83
C GLY A 404 -3.78 -2.70 -0.05
N TYR A 405 -4.41 -3.16 1.03
CA TYR A 405 -3.94 -4.35 1.75
C TYR A 405 -4.23 -5.65 0.99
N TYR A 406 -5.36 -5.74 0.30
CA TYR A 406 -5.63 -6.87 -0.60
C TYR A 406 -4.57 -6.97 -1.70
N SER A 407 -4.09 -5.85 -2.23
CA SER A 407 -3.03 -5.85 -3.24
C SER A 407 -1.66 -6.33 -2.76
N LEU A 408 -1.47 -6.54 -1.46
CA LEU A 408 -0.27 -7.17 -0.91
C LEU A 408 -0.36 -8.71 -0.93
N PHE A 409 -1.49 -9.30 -1.31
CA PHE A 409 -1.65 -10.76 -1.32
C PHE A 409 -0.64 -11.51 -2.21
N PRO A 410 -0.26 -11.00 -3.39
CA PRO A 410 0.76 -11.63 -4.23
C PRO A 410 2.14 -11.72 -3.56
N LEU A 411 2.45 -10.82 -2.62
CA LEU A 411 3.72 -10.82 -1.87
C LEU A 411 3.92 -12.11 -1.05
N LEU A 412 2.80 -12.66 -0.56
CA LEU A 412 2.74 -13.91 0.20
C LEU A 412 2.16 -15.00 -0.70
N PHE A 413 2.94 -15.45 -1.69
CA PHE A 413 2.47 -16.32 -2.77
C PHE A 413 2.20 -17.77 -2.34
N ASP A 414 2.72 -18.19 -1.19
CA ASP A 414 2.52 -19.55 -0.69
C ASP A 414 1.07 -19.83 -0.31
N LYS A 415 0.59 -21.01 -0.74
CA LYS A 415 -0.79 -21.46 -0.49
C LYS A 415 -1.11 -21.60 1.00
N GLN A 416 -0.10 -21.90 1.81
CA GLN A 416 -0.23 -22.09 3.26
C GLN A 416 -0.58 -20.78 3.98
N GLU A 417 -0.13 -19.64 3.45
CA GLU A 417 -0.37 -18.32 4.03
C GLU A 417 -1.73 -17.73 3.64
N LEU A 418 -2.46 -18.36 2.70
CA LEU A 418 -3.76 -17.86 2.22
C LEU A 418 -4.82 -17.74 3.32
N PRO A 419 -5.05 -18.77 4.18
CA PRO A 419 -5.99 -18.64 5.28
C PRO A 419 -5.58 -17.54 6.27
N LEU A 420 -4.28 -17.43 6.57
CA LEU A 420 -3.75 -16.45 7.51
C LEU A 420 -3.95 -15.02 6.99
N LYS A 421 -3.49 -14.72 5.78
CA LYS A 421 -3.61 -13.37 5.19
C LYS A 421 -5.07 -12.97 4.96
N THR A 422 -5.93 -13.92 4.59
CA THR A 422 -7.38 -13.66 4.45
C THR A 422 -8.01 -13.34 5.79
N THR A 423 -7.71 -14.11 6.84
CA THR A 423 -8.25 -13.88 8.19
C THR A 423 -7.78 -12.54 8.77
N ILE A 424 -6.50 -12.20 8.64
CA ILE A 424 -5.95 -10.92 9.10
C ILE A 424 -6.67 -9.75 8.41
N LEU A 425 -6.78 -9.79 7.08
CA LEU A 425 -7.45 -8.72 6.33
C LEU A 425 -8.95 -8.65 6.68
N LEU A 426 -9.62 -9.79 6.82
CA LEU A 426 -11.05 -9.85 7.17
C LEU A 426 -11.30 -9.24 8.56
N ILE A 427 -10.56 -9.66 9.58
CA ILE A 427 -10.70 -9.13 10.94
C ILE A 427 -10.43 -7.63 10.94
N TRP A 428 -9.33 -7.19 10.31
CA TRP A 428 -9.00 -5.77 10.24
C TRP A 428 -10.10 -4.95 9.54
N SER A 429 -10.63 -5.47 8.41
CA SER A 429 -11.68 -4.80 7.63
C SER A 429 -12.99 -4.72 8.41
N LEU A 430 -13.39 -5.79 9.11
CA LEU A 430 -14.57 -5.80 9.98
C LEU A 430 -14.42 -4.79 11.13
N CYS A 431 -13.25 -4.72 11.77
CA CYS A 431 -12.95 -3.73 12.78
C CYS A 431 -13.01 -2.30 12.21
N ALA A 432 -12.40 -2.04 11.06
CA ALA A 432 -12.44 -0.73 10.41
C ALA A 432 -13.88 -0.33 10.04
N LEU A 433 -14.66 -1.26 9.49
CA LEU A 433 -16.04 -1.03 9.06
C LEU A 433 -17.01 -0.75 10.22
N SER A 434 -16.77 -1.35 11.38
CA SER A 434 -17.66 -1.28 12.56
C SER A 434 -17.25 -0.22 13.58
N LEU A 435 -15.96 -0.01 13.80
CA LEU A 435 -15.43 0.83 14.89
C LEU A 435 -15.16 2.27 14.46
N LEU A 436 -14.79 2.50 13.19
CA LEU A 436 -14.65 3.87 12.68
C LEU A 436 -16.03 4.47 12.41
N LYS A 437 -16.22 5.70 12.88
CA LYS A 437 -17.50 6.41 12.82
C LYS A 437 -17.32 7.86 12.44
N ALA A 438 -18.19 8.37 11.57
CA ALA A 438 -18.30 9.77 11.19
C ALA A 438 -19.74 10.26 11.37
N GLY A 439 -19.95 11.25 12.26
CA GLY A 439 -21.29 11.77 12.54
C GLY A 439 -22.24 10.71 13.14
N GLY A 440 -21.72 9.78 13.93
CA GLY A 440 -22.49 8.69 14.56
C GLY A 440 -22.64 7.43 13.69
N ASP A 441 -22.52 7.56 12.38
CA ASP A 441 -22.59 6.43 11.45
C ASP A 441 -21.28 5.68 11.34
N THR A 442 -21.36 4.35 11.29
CA THR A 442 -20.21 3.49 11.03
C THR A 442 -19.70 3.66 9.59
N ALA A 443 -18.45 3.29 9.36
CA ALA A 443 -17.89 3.29 8.01
C ALA A 443 -18.75 2.47 7.03
N TRP A 444 -19.25 1.30 7.45
CA TRP A 444 -20.18 0.51 6.63
C TRP A 444 -21.42 1.29 6.18
N LYS A 445 -22.04 2.05 7.09
CA LYS A 445 -23.21 2.88 6.75
C LYS A 445 -22.85 4.04 5.82
N CYS A 446 -21.62 4.55 5.90
CA CYS A 446 -21.18 5.65 5.04
C CYS A 446 -20.97 5.21 3.58
N LEU A 447 -20.69 3.93 3.32
CA LEU A 447 -20.39 3.43 1.98
C LEU A 447 -21.62 3.42 1.06
N SER A 448 -21.40 3.75 -0.21
CA SER A 448 -22.38 3.52 -1.28
C SER A 448 -22.59 2.02 -1.52
N VAL A 449 -23.65 1.66 -2.24
CA VAL A 449 -23.90 0.25 -2.61
C VAL A 449 -22.74 -0.29 -3.44
N LEU A 450 -22.27 0.45 -4.45
CA LEU A 450 -21.13 0.04 -5.29
C LEU A 450 -19.85 -0.15 -4.46
N GLU A 451 -19.59 0.72 -3.50
CA GLU A 451 -18.43 0.60 -2.61
C GLU A 451 -18.54 -0.62 -1.70
N LYS A 452 -19.74 -0.95 -1.21
CA LYS A 452 -19.98 -2.17 -0.42
C LYS A 452 -19.74 -3.40 -1.27
N LEU A 453 -20.24 -3.45 -2.50
CA LEU A 453 -19.99 -4.57 -3.41
C LEU A 453 -18.51 -4.70 -3.75
N TYR A 454 -17.83 -3.57 -3.95
CA TYR A 454 -16.41 -3.55 -4.23
C TYR A 454 -15.56 -4.05 -3.05
N ILE A 455 -15.86 -3.60 -1.83
CA ILE A 455 -15.14 -4.02 -0.60
C ILE A 455 -15.48 -5.46 -0.23
N VAL A 456 -16.76 -5.83 -0.31
CA VAL A 456 -17.19 -7.21 -0.02
C VAL A 456 -16.66 -8.13 -1.12
N GLY A 457 -16.51 -7.61 -2.36
CA GLY A 457 -15.62 -8.09 -3.44
C GLY A 457 -15.82 -9.53 -3.91
N HIS A 458 -16.67 -10.24 -3.22
CA HIS A 458 -17.08 -11.58 -3.38
C HIS A 458 -18.57 -11.50 -3.06
N GLU A 459 -19.40 -11.91 -4.00
CA GLU A 459 -20.66 -12.51 -3.58
C GLU A 459 -20.40 -13.40 -2.35
N SER A 460 -21.32 -13.44 -1.39
CA SER A 460 -21.10 -14.27 -0.21
C SER A 460 -20.58 -15.65 -0.66
N ARG A 461 -19.60 -16.23 0.03
CA ARG A 461 -19.04 -17.53 -0.38
C ARG A 461 -20.14 -18.54 -0.74
N GLU A 462 -21.28 -18.44 -0.04
CA GLU A 462 -22.52 -19.17 -0.32
C GLU A 462 -23.14 -18.84 -1.69
N GLU A 463 -23.32 -17.56 -2.05
CA GLU A 463 -23.78 -17.13 -3.38
C GLU A 463 -22.84 -17.62 -4.50
N VAL A 464 -21.51 -17.45 -4.37
CA VAL A 464 -20.55 -17.94 -5.37
C VAL A 464 -20.65 -19.45 -5.52
N LEU A 465 -20.71 -20.18 -4.40
CA LEU A 465 -20.82 -21.64 -4.42
C LEU A 465 -22.15 -22.10 -5.02
N ASP A 466 -23.25 -21.39 -4.74
CA ASP A 466 -24.57 -21.66 -5.31
C ASP A 466 -24.55 -21.44 -6.83
N ILE A 467 -23.88 -20.39 -7.33
CA ILE A 467 -23.71 -20.14 -8.77
C ILE A 467 -22.85 -21.22 -9.43
N VAL A 468 -21.70 -21.54 -8.83
CA VAL A 468 -20.77 -22.55 -9.37
C VAL A 468 -21.43 -23.93 -9.40
N LYS A 469 -22.14 -24.31 -8.33
CA LYS A 469 -22.94 -25.54 -8.30
C LYS A 469 -24.06 -25.51 -9.32
N GLY A 470 -24.68 -24.36 -9.53
CA GLY A 470 -25.75 -24.15 -10.51
C GLY A 470 -25.40 -24.54 -11.95
N PHE A 471 -24.12 -24.43 -12.34
CA PHE A 471 -23.67 -24.89 -13.67
C PHE A 471 -23.54 -26.41 -13.77
N SER A 472 -23.39 -27.12 -12.66
CA SER A 472 -23.38 -28.60 -12.64
C SER A 472 -24.75 -29.20 -12.33
N ASP A 473 -25.53 -28.52 -11.48
CA ASP A 473 -26.84 -28.95 -11.01
C ASP A 473 -27.80 -27.75 -10.89
N PRO A 474 -28.59 -27.47 -11.93
CA PRO A 474 -29.46 -26.30 -11.96
C PRO A 474 -30.79 -26.49 -11.21
N SER A 475 -31.14 -27.70 -10.71
CA SER A 475 -32.47 -27.95 -10.13
C SER A 475 -32.76 -27.09 -8.90
N ASP A 476 -31.76 -26.90 -8.04
CA ASP A 476 -31.88 -26.10 -6.83
C ASP A 476 -32.08 -24.61 -7.13
N LEU A 477 -31.53 -24.13 -8.25
CA LEU A 477 -31.62 -22.73 -8.66
C LEU A 477 -33.03 -22.31 -9.09
N TYR A 478 -33.80 -23.20 -9.73
CA TYR A 478 -35.18 -22.90 -10.13
C TYR A 478 -36.12 -22.75 -8.92
N GLY A 479 -35.90 -23.53 -7.85
CA GLY A 479 -36.70 -23.45 -6.62
C GLY A 479 -36.26 -22.34 -5.66
N LYS A 480 -34.96 -22.26 -5.37
CA LYS A 480 -34.40 -21.30 -4.40
C LYS A 480 -34.24 -19.89 -4.98
N GLY A 481 -34.13 -19.77 -6.31
CA GLY A 481 -33.75 -18.54 -7.01
C GLY A 481 -32.25 -18.26 -6.92
N LEU A 482 -31.72 -17.57 -7.93
CA LEU A 482 -30.33 -17.15 -8.01
C LEU A 482 -30.13 -15.92 -7.12
N ARG A 483 -29.14 -15.93 -6.24
CA ARG A 483 -28.81 -14.77 -5.39
C ARG A 483 -27.51 -14.14 -5.85
N VAL A 484 -27.54 -12.84 -6.14
CA VAL A 484 -26.37 -12.05 -6.53
C VAL A 484 -26.40 -10.74 -5.76
N GLY A 485 -25.33 -10.47 -5.00
CA GLY A 485 -25.18 -9.26 -4.18
C GLY A 485 -26.37 -8.97 -3.26
N GLY A 486 -26.93 -10.01 -2.64
CA GLY A 486 -28.07 -9.91 -1.73
C GLY A 486 -29.44 -9.80 -2.40
N THR A 487 -29.52 -9.67 -3.73
CA THR A 487 -30.79 -9.67 -4.48
C THR A 487 -31.11 -11.10 -4.95
N LYS A 488 -32.37 -11.54 -4.76
CA LYS A 488 -32.86 -12.82 -5.31
C LYS A 488 -33.49 -12.59 -6.69
N PHE A 489 -32.99 -13.31 -7.68
CA PHE A 489 -33.47 -13.35 -9.07
C PHE A 489 -34.19 -14.67 -9.34
N MET A 490 -35.28 -14.59 -10.11
CA MET A 490 -35.97 -15.77 -10.62
C MET A 490 -35.20 -16.32 -11.82
N VAL A 491 -34.80 -17.58 -11.76
CA VAL A 491 -34.02 -18.20 -12.83
C VAL A 491 -34.92 -18.47 -14.02
N SER A 492 -34.57 -17.88 -15.17
CA SER A 492 -35.29 -18.06 -16.43
C SER A 492 -34.65 -19.14 -17.32
N ARG A 493 -33.34 -19.37 -17.16
CA ARG A 493 -32.57 -20.42 -17.83
C ARG A 493 -31.32 -20.72 -17.00
N ALA A 494 -30.98 -22.00 -16.87
CA ALA A 494 -29.73 -22.47 -16.30
C ALA A 494 -29.29 -23.73 -17.04
N ASP A 495 -28.06 -23.71 -17.55
CA ASP A 495 -27.39 -24.82 -18.22
C ASP A 495 -25.90 -24.89 -17.82
N ASP A 496 -25.13 -25.77 -18.45
CA ASP A 496 -23.73 -26.02 -18.12
C ASP A 496 -22.78 -24.85 -18.42
N LYS A 497 -23.25 -23.87 -19.20
CA LYS A 497 -22.48 -22.70 -19.64
C LYS A 497 -23.07 -21.38 -19.20
N PHE A 498 -24.38 -21.28 -19.03
CA PHE A 498 -25.08 -20.02 -18.79
C PHE A 498 -26.20 -20.16 -17.75
N ILE A 499 -26.29 -19.16 -16.86
CA ILE A 499 -27.38 -19.01 -15.90
C ILE A 499 -27.95 -17.59 -16.04
N PHE A 500 -29.25 -17.47 -16.21
CA PHE A 500 -29.97 -16.21 -16.40
C PHE A 500 -31.01 -16.04 -15.30
N GLY A 501 -30.94 -14.91 -14.61
CA GLY A 501 -31.90 -14.50 -13.59
C GLY A 501 -32.62 -13.21 -13.98
N LYS A 502 -33.92 -13.14 -13.71
CA LYS A 502 -34.74 -11.93 -13.84
C LYS A 502 -35.25 -11.51 -12.47
N TYR A 503 -35.11 -10.23 -12.14
CA TYR A 503 -35.66 -9.68 -10.92
C TYR A 503 -37.18 -9.62 -11.06
N ARG A 504 -37.89 -10.08 -10.02
CA ARG A 504 -39.35 -10.00 -9.94
C ARG A 504 -39.69 -9.06 -8.80
N VAL A 505 -40.39 -7.98 -9.12
CA VAL A 505 -40.87 -7.03 -8.11
C VAL A 505 -41.76 -7.79 -7.11
N PRO A 506 -41.45 -7.77 -5.81
CA PRO A 506 -42.28 -8.40 -4.78
C PRO A 506 -43.69 -7.81 -4.77
N SER A 507 -44.70 -8.61 -4.39
CA SER A 507 -46.05 -8.10 -4.11
C SER A 507 -46.01 -7.03 -3.00
N GLU A 508 -46.97 -6.10 -3.01
CA GLU A 508 -47.05 -4.96 -2.07
C GLU A 508 -46.90 -5.39 -0.60
N GLU A 509 -47.39 -6.57 -0.21
CA GLU A 509 -47.28 -7.13 1.15
C GLU A 509 -45.86 -7.58 1.56
N ASN A 510 -44.95 -7.84 0.61
CA ASN A 510 -43.57 -8.31 0.85
C ASN A 510 -42.50 -7.28 0.42
N LYS A 511 -42.93 -6.05 0.14
CA LYS A 511 -42.08 -4.97 -0.37
C LYS A 511 -41.28 -4.35 0.78
N THR A 512 -40.10 -4.91 1.06
CA THR A 512 -39.13 -4.23 1.93
C THR A 512 -38.46 -3.08 1.17
N PRO A 513 -38.11 -1.94 1.82
CA PRO A 513 -37.54 -0.77 1.15
C PRO A 513 -36.17 -0.99 0.47
N ASN A 514 -35.63 -2.21 0.49
CA ASN A 514 -34.27 -2.53 0.09
C ASN A 514 -34.14 -3.93 -0.57
N SER A 515 -35.19 -4.42 -1.23
CA SER A 515 -35.26 -5.77 -1.83
C SER A 515 -34.43 -5.96 -3.12
N ASN A 516 -34.07 -4.86 -3.79
CA ASN A 516 -33.13 -4.84 -4.92
C ASN A 516 -32.05 -3.75 -4.71
N PRO A 517 -31.11 -3.96 -3.79
CA PRO A 517 -30.08 -2.96 -3.51
C PRO A 517 -29.21 -2.62 -4.73
N LEU A 518 -29.07 -3.57 -5.66
CA LEU A 518 -28.26 -3.43 -6.88
C LEU A 518 -28.95 -2.66 -8.00
N ASN A 519 -30.26 -2.41 -7.88
CA ASN A 519 -31.11 -1.89 -8.96
C ASN A 519 -30.96 -2.65 -10.29
N LEU A 520 -30.76 -3.96 -10.21
CA LEU A 520 -30.61 -4.82 -11.38
C LEU A 520 -31.93 -5.47 -11.75
N ASP A 521 -32.27 -5.45 -13.03
CA ASP A 521 -33.45 -6.11 -13.58
C ASP A 521 -33.15 -7.52 -14.06
N THR A 522 -31.95 -7.76 -14.57
CA THR A 522 -31.49 -9.10 -14.93
C THR A 522 -30.05 -9.32 -14.52
N VAL A 523 -29.71 -10.59 -14.30
CA VAL A 523 -28.35 -11.05 -14.08
C VAL A 523 -28.05 -12.23 -15.01
N MET A 524 -26.82 -12.27 -15.52
CA MET A 524 -26.34 -13.24 -16.48
C MET A 524 -25.00 -13.77 -15.99
N CYS A 525 -24.92 -15.07 -15.76
CA CYS A 525 -23.70 -15.75 -15.38
C CYS A 525 -23.25 -16.64 -16.54
N ALA A 526 -21.97 -16.58 -16.91
CA ALA A 526 -21.39 -17.41 -17.95
C ALA A 526 -20.13 -18.11 -17.45
N LYS A 527 -20.07 -19.43 -17.60
CA LYS A 527 -18.93 -20.25 -17.20
C LYS A 527 -17.86 -20.24 -18.30
N THR A 528 -16.61 -20.04 -17.90
CA THR A 528 -15.42 -20.15 -18.75
C THR A 528 -14.57 -21.35 -18.31
N SER A 529 -13.41 -21.58 -18.92
CA SER A 529 -12.56 -22.72 -18.54
C SER A 529 -11.88 -22.56 -17.18
N LYS A 530 -11.68 -21.32 -16.72
CA LYS A 530 -11.01 -20.98 -15.45
C LYS A 530 -11.82 -20.06 -14.54
N GLY A 531 -13.05 -19.69 -14.91
CA GLY A 531 -13.83 -18.73 -14.14
C GLY A 531 -15.32 -18.69 -14.47
N VAL A 532 -16.00 -17.72 -13.87
CA VAL A 532 -17.40 -17.39 -14.11
C VAL A 532 -17.49 -15.88 -14.31
N ILE A 533 -18.07 -15.45 -15.42
CA ILE A 533 -18.46 -14.06 -15.66
C ILE A 533 -19.82 -13.85 -15.02
N ILE A 534 -20.01 -12.76 -14.27
CA ILE A 534 -21.30 -12.35 -13.72
C ILE A 534 -21.57 -10.92 -14.19
N ALA A 535 -22.69 -10.72 -14.89
CA ALA A 535 -23.08 -9.44 -15.46
C ALA A 535 -24.52 -9.09 -15.05
N GLY A 536 -24.75 -7.85 -14.64
CA GLY A 536 -26.08 -7.33 -14.32
C GLY A 536 -26.53 -6.25 -15.30
N THR A 537 -27.82 -6.19 -15.60
CA THR A 537 -28.43 -5.07 -16.35
C THR A 537 -29.38 -4.27 -15.47
N VAL A 538 -29.42 -2.95 -15.70
CA VAL A 538 -30.41 -2.04 -15.13
C VAL A 538 -31.54 -1.79 -16.14
N GLU A 539 -32.63 -1.15 -15.73
CA GLU A 539 -33.85 -0.91 -16.55
C GLU A 539 -33.58 -0.26 -17.91
N THR A 540 -32.53 0.57 -18.03
CA THR A 540 -32.18 1.25 -19.27
C THR A 540 -31.52 0.34 -20.31
N VAL A 541 -31.17 -0.89 -19.97
CA VAL A 541 -30.48 -1.84 -20.86
C VAL A 541 -31.34 -3.09 -21.05
N THR A 542 -31.73 -3.35 -22.30
CA THR A 542 -32.56 -4.51 -22.61
C THR A 542 -31.75 -5.81 -22.49
N PRO A 543 -32.31 -6.88 -21.88
CA PRO A 543 -31.62 -8.17 -21.78
C PRO A 543 -31.20 -8.75 -23.14
N ALA A 544 -31.96 -8.45 -24.20
CA ALA A 544 -31.65 -8.87 -25.57
C ALA A 544 -30.35 -8.24 -26.11
N SER A 545 -29.99 -7.05 -25.66
CA SER A 545 -28.76 -6.37 -26.07
C SER A 545 -27.54 -6.79 -25.24
N ALA A 546 -27.73 -7.07 -23.95
CA ALA A 546 -26.65 -7.44 -23.04
C ALA A 546 -26.21 -8.90 -23.20
N ARG A 547 -27.15 -9.81 -23.46
CA ARG A 547 -26.89 -11.25 -23.52
C ARG A 547 -25.83 -11.64 -24.55
N PRO A 548 -25.88 -11.17 -25.81
CA PRO A 548 -24.86 -11.51 -26.80
C PRO A 548 -23.46 -11.02 -26.41
N ILE A 549 -23.34 -9.96 -25.59
CA ILE A 549 -22.05 -9.43 -25.14
C ILE A 549 -21.41 -10.39 -24.14
N VAL A 550 -22.20 -10.87 -23.16
CA VAL A 550 -21.73 -11.80 -22.12
C VAL A 550 -21.38 -13.16 -22.73
N GLU A 551 -22.21 -13.66 -23.65
CA GLU A 551 -21.97 -14.94 -24.35
C GLU A 551 -20.69 -14.85 -25.20
N LYS A 552 -20.53 -13.80 -26.03
CA LYS A 552 -19.32 -13.62 -26.84
C LYS A 552 -18.05 -13.43 -26.02
N LEU A 553 -18.14 -12.75 -24.88
CA LEU A 553 -17.01 -12.60 -23.96
C LEU A 553 -16.61 -13.95 -23.37
N ALA A 554 -17.57 -14.77 -22.95
CA ALA A 554 -17.31 -16.11 -22.43
C ALA A 554 -16.67 -17.01 -23.49
N GLU A 555 -17.22 -17.02 -24.71
CA GLU A 555 -16.68 -17.78 -25.84
C GLU A 555 -15.26 -17.35 -26.19
N TYR A 556 -15.00 -16.03 -26.22
CA TYR A 556 -13.66 -15.50 -26.44
C TYR A 556 -12.69 -15.98 -25.35
N LEU A 557 -13.05 -15.87 -24.07
CA LEU A 557 -12.20 -16.30 -22.96
C LEU A 557 -11.90 -17.80 -23.03
N ILE A 558 -12.90 -18.63 -23.33
CA ILE A 558 -12.70 -20.07 -23.56
C ILE A 558 -11.71 -20.30 -24.71
N SER A 559 -11.86 -19.57 -25.82
CA SER A 559 -10.96 -19.70 -26.99
C SER A 559 -9.49 -19.35 -26.68
N VAL A 560 -9.25 -18.49 -25.68
CA VAL A 560 -7.90 -18.11 -25.22
C VAL A 560 -7.45 -18.86 -23.95
N GLY A 561 -8.17 -19.90 -23.53
CA GLY A 561 -7.80 -20.79 -22.42
C GLY A 561 -8.09 -20.21 -21.02
N PHE A 562 -9.13 -19.36 -20.91
CA PHE A 562 -9.63 -18.75 -19.67
C PHE A 562 -11.06 -19.15 -19.36
#